data_AF-A0A519Z8I1-F1
#
_entry.id   AF-A0A519Z8I1-F1
#
_cell.length_a   1.000
_cell.length_b   1.000
_cell.length_c   1.000
_cell.angle_alpha   90.00
_cell.angle_beta   90.00
_cell.angle_gamma   90.00
#
_symmetry.space_group_name_H-M   'P 1'
#
loop_
_entity.id
_entity.type
_entity.pdbx_description
1 polymer ?
#
loop_
_entity_poly.entity_id
_entity_poly.type
_entity_poly.pdbx_seq_one_letter_code
_entity_poly.pdbx_strand_id
1 'polypeptide(L)' 'MKILIQNGRVMDPATGRDEMADVAIAAGRIIAIGNVAPDFHANRT' A
#
# COMPACT_ATOMS: atom_id res chain seq x y z
N MET A 1 -9.25 -6.59 8.22
CA MET A 1 -9.25 -5.12 8.02
C MET A 1 -8.53 -4.79 6.73
N LYS A 2 -9.10 -3.89 5.92
CA LYS A 2 -8.45 -3.31 4.75
C LYS A 2 -7.93 -1.92 5.11
N ILE A 3 -6.69 -1.62 4.79
CA ILE A 3 -6.04 -0.32 5.06
C ILE A 3 -5.41 0.15 3.75
N LEU A 4 -5.63 1.43 3.42
CA LEU A 4 -4.98 2.10 2.31
C LEU A 4 -4.13 3.25 2.88
N ILE A 5 -2.82 3.21 2.64
CA ILE A 5 -1.92 4.33 2.90
C ILE A 5 -1.69 5.01 1.55
N GLN A 6 -1.91 6.31 1.46
CA GLN A 6 -1.82 7.04 0.21
C GLN A 6 -0.68 8.05 0.22
N ASN A 7 -0.04 8.23 -0.93
CA ASN A 7 1.00 9.23 -1.19
C ASN A 7 2.12 9.19 -0.13
N GLY A 8 2.57 7.98 0.22
CA GLY A 8 3.67 7.77 1.16
C GLY A 8 4.99 7.53 0.43
N ARG A 9 6.13 7.88 1.03
CA ARG A 9 7.44 7.49 0.52
C ARG A 9 7.76 6.07 0.98
N VAL A 10 7.74 5.12 0.06
CA VAL A 10 8.02 3.72 0.34
C VAL A 10 9.50 3.45 0.10
N MET A 11 10.20 3.13 1.19
CA MET A 11 11.62 2.76 1.18
C MET A 11 11.75 1.26 1.50
N ASP A 12 12.18 0.47 0.52
CA ASP A 12 12.44 -0.96 0.66
C ASP A 12 13.85 -1.30 0.14
N PRO A 13 14.84 -1.45 1.04
CA PRO A 13 16.21 -1.79 0.66
C PRO A 13 16.36 -3.15 -0.02
N ALA A 14 15.46 -4.12 0.24
CA ALA A 14 15.56 -5.45 -0.35
C ALA A 14 15.29 -5.43 -1.85
N THR A 15 14.45 -4.47 -2.31
CA THR A 15 14.13 -4.27 -3.72
C THR A 15 14.75 -3.00 -4.31
N GLY A 16 15.45 -2.21 -3.48
CA GLY A 16 16.01 -0.91 -3.87
C GLY A 16 14.95 0.17 -4.14
N ARG A 17 13.74 -0.01 -3.62
CA ARG A 17 12.63 0.91 -3.84
C ARG A 17 12.79 2.14 -2.98
N ASP A 18 12.67 3.31 -3.59
CA ASP A 18 12.60 4.58 -2.89
C ASP A 18 11.80 5.60 -3.70
N GLU A 19 10.48 5.56 -3.54
CA GLU A 19 9.56 6.38 -4.35
C GLU A 19 8.27 6.71 -3.61
N MET A 20 7.52 7.67 -4.14
CA MET A 20 6.15 7.95 -3.69
C MET A 20 5.20 6.88 -4.23
N ALA A 21 4.47 6.22 -3.35
CA ALA A 21 3.53 5.17 -3.71
C ALA A 21 2.40 5.01 -2.68
N ASP A 22 1.29 4.46 -3.15
CA ASP A 22 0.21 3.98 -2.28
C ASP A 22 0.53 2.56 -1.80
N VAL A 23 0.05 2.18 -0.61
CA VAL A 23 0.24 0.83 -0.04
C VAL A 23 -1.10 0.28 0.41
N ALA A 24 -1.49 -0.86 -0.16
CA ALA A 24 -2.71 -1.58 0.21
C ALA A 24 -2.40 -2.77 1.11
N ILE A 25 -3.09 -2.83 2.25
CA ILE A 25 -2.93 -3.89 3.26
C ILE A 25 -4.26 -4.58 3.48
N ALA A 26 -4.28 -5.91 3.39
CA ALA A 26 -5.44 -6.74 3.70
C ALA A 26 -5.04 -7.93 4.58
N ALA A 27 -5.86 -8.22 5.60
CA ALA A 27 -5.64 -9.35 6.52
C ALA A 27 -4.22 -9.38 7.14
N GLY A 28 -3.65 -8.21 7.42
CA GLY A 28 -2.31 -8.08 8.00
C GLY A 28 -1.15 -8.30 7.03
N ARG A 29 -1.41 -8.33 5.71
CA ARG A 29 -0.39 -8.48 4.67
C ARG A 29 -0.45 -7.34 3.66
N ILE A 30 0.70 -6.93 3.15
CA ILE A 30 0.80 -6.02 2.01
C ILE A 30 0.38 -6.78 0.76
N ILE A 31 -0.62 -6.27 0.06
CA ILE A 31 -1.14 -6.90 -1.18
C ILE A 31 -0.76 -6.12 -2.44
N ALA A 32 -0.43 -4.83 -2.31
CA ALA A 32 0.05 -4.00 -3.41
C ALA A 32 0.86 -2.80 -2.90
N ILE A 33 1.83 -2.35 -3.70
CA ILE A 33 2.60 -1.11 -3.53
C ILE A 33 2.63 -0.39 -4.88
N GLY A 34 2.14 0.85 -4.92
CA GLY A 34 2.00 1.68 -6.12
C GLY A 34 0.70 1.38 -6.86
N ASN A 35 0.68 0.30 -7.65
CA ASN A 35 -0.47 -0.06 -8.49
C ASN A 35 -1.58 -0.75 -7.69
N VAL A 36 -2.26 0.03 -6.83
CA VAL A 36 -3.41 -0.44 -6.04
C VAL A 36 -4.63 -0.57 -6.95
N ALA A 37 -5.38 -1.67 -6.81
CA ALA A 37 -6.58 -1.91 -7.59
C ALA A 37 -7.64 -0.81 -7.35
N PRO A 38 -8.34 -0.31 -8.40
CA PRO A 38 -9.32 0.78 -8.26
C PRO A 38 -10.50 0.47 -7.33
N ASP A 39 -10.82 -0.81 -7.17
CA ASP A 39 -11.88 -1.33 -6.30
C ASP A 39 -11.40 -1.66 -4.86
N PHE A 40 -10.15 -1.29 -4.52
CA PHE A 40 -9.66 -1.41 -3.16
C PHE A 40 -10.31 -0.35 -2.26
N HIS A 41 -11.26 -0.80 -1.44
CA HIS A 41 -11.90 0.04 -0.43
C HIS A 41 -11.34 -0.25 0.96
N ALA A 42 -10.69 0.76 1.57
CA ALA A 42 -10.25 0.70 2.96
C ALA A 42 -11.46 0.63 3.91
N ASN A 43 -11.29 -0.03 5.06
CA ASN A 43 -12.29 -0.02 6.11
C ASN A 43 -12.39 1.40 6.69
N ARG A 44 -13.62 1.86 6.96
CA ARG A 44 -13.88 3.10 7.70
C ARG A 44 -14.33 2.71 9.11
N THR A 45 -13.56 3.13 10.11
CA THR A 45 -13.83 2.93 11.54
C THR A 45 -13.90 4.26 12.24
#